data_AF-A0A6I2R3X3-F1
#
_entry.id   AF-A0A6I2R3X3-F1
#
_cell.length_a   1.000
_cell.length_b   1.000
_cell.length_c   1.000
_cell.angle_alpha   90.00
_cell.angle_beta   90.00
_cell.angle_gamma   90.00
#
_symmetry.space_group_name_H-M   'P 1'
#
loop_
_entity.id
_entity.type
_entity.pdbx_description
1 polymer ?
#
loop_
_entity_poly.entity_id
_entity_poly.type
_entity_poly.pdbx_seq_one_letter_code
_entity_poly.pdbx_strand_id
1 'polypeptide(L)'
;MNGALLSSKKMDYCTPRDFFAELDREFHFTLDAAATEASAKCTAYYTPETDGLNSPWNIAGGGAVFCNPPYGRETGKWVRKAWEEAKSGTTIVLLIPARTDTSYFHEYIYGHAEIRWVRGRLRFEDEDGTAYQPAPFPSMVVVYNGKEQRGMKAETVEARAVKIAAKVMTAAGLCRYEDPCDCPRAFFDSEVCDRCIRAWLLTKAKVELAREERMKREDRKSG
;
A
#
# COMPACT_ATOMS: atom_id res chain seq x y z
N MET A 1 45.07 3.30 15.89
CA MET A 1 43.78 3.80 15.36
C MET A 1 43.04 2.61 14.76
N ASN A 2 41.87 2.27 15.29
CA ASN A 2 41.11 1.08 14.89
C ASN A 2 40.38 1.34 13.56
N GLY A 3 40.80 0.66 12.50
CA GLY A 3 40.20 0.70 11.17
C GLY A 3 38.91 -0.12 11.09
N ALA A 4 37.86 0.35 11.75
CA ALA A 4 36.53 -0.26 11.69
C ALA A 4 35.48 0.80 11.34
N LEU A 5 35.36 1.11 10.06
CA LEU A 5 34.17 1.73 9.48
C LEU A 5 33.78 0.85 8.29
N LEU A 6 32.92 -0.13 8.56
CA LEU A 6 32.45 -1.15 7.63
C LEU A 6 31.65 -0.49 6.48
N SER A 7 32.33 -0.09 5.41
CA SER A 7 31.71 -0.11 4.09
C SER A 7 31.73 -1.57 3.62
N SER A 8 30.56 -2.14 3.33
CA SER A 8 30.55 -3.45 2.68
C SER A 8 31.21 -3.33 1.31
N LYS A 9 32.22 -4.16 1.00
CA LYS A 9 32.89 -4.14 -0.31
C LYS A 9 31.98 -4.56 -1.47
N LYS A 10 30.87 -5.23 -1.18
CA LYS A 10 29.86 -5.69 -2.15
C LYS A 10 28.54 -5.01 -1.84
N MET A 11 27.88 -4.51 -2.88
CA MET A 11 26.60 -3.77 -2.78
C MET A 11 25.42 -4.53 -3.40
N ASP A 12 25.72 -5.55 -4.19
CA ASP A 12 24.75 -6.37 -4.93
C ASP A 12 24.65 -7.74 -4.21
N TYR A 13 23.64 -7.86 -3.36
CA TYR A 13 23.39 -9.07 -2.56
C TYR A 13 22.19 -9.82 -3.12
N CYS A 14 22.29 -11.14 -3.29
CA CYS A 14 21.14 -11.94 -3.70
C CYS A 14 20.24 -12.21 -2.49
N THR A 15 18.92 -12.03 -2.67
CA THR A 15 17.94 -12.32 -1.61
C THR A 15 17.94 -13.82 -1.30
N PRO A 16 17.96 -14.21 -0.01
CA PRO A 16 17.88 -15.61 0.39
C PRO A 16 16.65 -16.28 -0.18
N ARG A 17 16.79 -17.49 -0.73
CA ARG A 17 15.70 -18.15 -1.48
C ARG A 17 14.44 -18.32 -0.64
N ASP A 18 14.58 -18.82 0.59
CA ASP A 18 13.43 -19.07 1.47
C ASP A 18 12.74 -17.76 1.88
N PHE A 19 13.52 -16.71 2.11
CA PHE A 19 12.99 -15.39 2.46
C PHE A 19 12.19 -14.78 1.31
N PHE A 20 12.70 -14.87 0.08
CA PHE A 20 11.96 -14.44 -1.11
C PHE A 20 10.68 -15.27 -1.29
N ALA A 21 10.78 -16.60 -1.17
CA ALA A 21 9.65 -17.50 -1.37
C ALA A 21 8.49 -17.26 -0.38
N GLU A 22 8.78 -16.85 0.85
CA GLU A 22 7.75 -16.44 1.81
C GLU A 22 6.99 -15.19 1.37
N LEU A 23 7.70 -14.17 0.89
CA LEU A 23 7.08 -12.95 0.36
C LEU A 23 6.31 -13.25 -0.92
N ASP A 24 6.87 -14.04 -1.83
CA ASP A 24 6.26 -14.37 -3.11
C ASP A 24 4.96 -15.18 -2.95
N ARG A 25 4.90 -16.05 -1.94
CA ARG A 25 3.66 -16.76 -1.58
C ARG A 25 2.53 -15.82 -1.21
N GLU A 26 2.84 -14.64 -0.66
CA GLU A 26 1.84 -13.66 -0.27
C GLU A 26 1.50 -12.67 -1.40
N PHE A 27 2.51 -12.19 -2.11
CA PHE A 27 2.39 -11.07 -3.03
C PHE A 27 2.31 -11.49 -4.50
N HIS A 28 2.78 -12.70 -4.84
CA HIS A 28 2.84 -13.23 -6.20
C HIS A 28 3.55 -12.26 -7.16
N PHE A 29 4.86 -12.14 -6.99
CA PHE A 29 5.65 -11.17 -7.73
C PHE A 29 5.72 -11.52 -9.20
N THR A 30 5.57 -10.50 -10.04
CA THR A 30 5.65 -10.63 -11.49
C THR A 30 6.87 -9.93 -12.08
N LEU A 31 7.46 -8.98 -11.33
CA LEU A 31 8.66 -8.23 -11.72
C LEU A 31 9.69 -8.20 -10.58
N ASP A 32 10.95 -8.48 -10.90
CA ASP A 32 12.11 -8.17 -10.07
C ASP A 32 12.83 -6.92 -10.60
N ALA A 33 12.61 -5.78 -9.94
CA ALA A 33 13.01 -4.48 -10.48
C ALA A 33 14.51 -4.18 -10.37
N ALA A 34 15.27 -4.97 -9.61
CA ALA A 34 16.70 -4.76 -9.39
C ALA A 34 17.42 -6.09 -9.25
N ALA A 35 17.77 -6.69 -10.40
CA ALA A 35 18.39 -8.00 -10.46
C ALA A 35 19.59 -8.03 -11.42
N THR A 36 20.24 -9.18 -11.50
CA THR A 36 21.12 -9.62 -12.59
C THR A 36 20.47 -10.84 -13.24
N GLU A 37 20.95 -11.26 -14.42
CA GLU A 37 20.44 -12.49 -15.05
C GLU A 37 20.55 -13.71 -14.12
N ALA A 38 21.61 -13.78 -13.30
CA ALA A 38 21.84 -14.89 -12.38
C ALA A 38 21.04 -14.76 -11.06
N SER A 39 20.70 -13.54 -10.64
CA SER A 39 20.04 -13.30 -9.34
C SER A 39 18.53 -13.08 -9.42
N ALA A 40 17.98 -12.92 -10.63
CA ALA A 40 16.57 -12.65 -10.86
C ALA A 40 15.66 -13.66 -10.16
N LYS A 41 14.66 -13.14 -9.44
CA LYS A 41 13.68 -13.96 -8.71
C LYS A 41 12.33 -14.06 -9.42
N CYS A 42 12.12 -13.29 -10.48
CA CYS A 42 10.91 -13.27 -11.30
C CYS A 42 11.25 -13.51 -12.77
N THR A 43 10.26 -13.95 -13.56
CA THR A 43 10.44 -14.12 -15.02
C THR A 43 10.71 -12.80 -15.74
N ALA A 44 10.02 -11.72 -15.33
CA ALA A 44 10.36 -10.37 -15.77
C ALA A 44 11.29 -9.73 -14.75
N TYR A 45 12.38 -9.11 -15.21
CA TYR A 45 13.34 -8.44 -14.36
C TYR A 45 14.09 -7.34 -15.10
N TYR A 46 14.66 -6.41 -14.33
CA TYR A 46 15.59 -5.41 -14.85
C TYR A 46 17.02 -5.69 -14.36
N THR A 47 17.95 -5.66 -15.31
CA THR A 47 19.39 -5.67 -15.07
C THR A 47 19.96 -4.25 -14.99
N PRO A 48 21.21 -4.07 -14.54
CA PRO A 48 21.88 -2.76 -14.58
C PRO A 48 21.87 -2.11 -15.98
N GLU A 49 21.92 -2.91 -17.05
CA GLU A 49 21.90 -2.44 -18.44
C GLU A 49 20.52 -1.96 -18.89
N THR A 50 19.46 -2.62 -18.42
CA THR A 50 18.06 -2.24 -18.72
C THR A 50 17.49 -1.18 -17.77
N ASP A 51 18.26 -0.80 -16.75
CA ASP A 51 18.01 0.28 -15.81
C ASP A 51 16.60 0.27 -15.21
N GLY A 52 16.44 -0.50 -14.14
CA GLY A 52 15.21 -0.57 -13.38
C GLY A 52 14.78 0.75 -12.73
N LEU A 53 15.64 1.78 -12.61
CA LEU A 53 15.23 3.10 -12.11
C LEU A 53 14.53 3.94 -13.18
N ASN A 54 14.92 3.78 -14.45
CA ASN A 54 14.33 4.53 -15.57
C ASN A 54 13.27 3.73 -16.33
N SER A 55 13.06 2.46 -15.98
CA SER A 55 12.04 1.59 -16.58
C SER A 55 10.70 1.59 -15.83
N PRO A 56 9.57 1.36 -16.52
CA PRO A 56 8.24 1.31 -15.91
C PRO A 56 8.03 0.06 -15.05
N TRP A 57 7.42 0.17 -13.87
CA TRP A 57 7.16 -1.00 -13.00
C TRP A 57 5.76 -1.59 -13.18
N ASN A 58 4.92 -0.97 -14.01
CA ASN A 58 3.59 -1.45 -14.37
C ASN A 58 3.64 -2.39 -15.58
N ILE A 59 4.10 -3.62 -15.37
CA ILE A 59 4.17 -4.61 -16.46
C ILE A 59 2.78 -5.01 -16.99
N ALA A 60 2.72 -5.33 -18.28
CA ALA A 60 1.49 -5.80 -18.92
C ALA A 60 1.02 -7.11 -18.27
N GLY A 61 -0.23 -7.13 -17.79
CA GLY A 61 -0.78 -8.23 -16.99
C GLY A 61 -0.88 -7.93 -15.49
N GLY A 62 -0.26 -6.84 -15.02
CA GLY A 62 -0.29 -6.43 -13.61
C GLY A 62 0.55 -7.34 -12.70
N GLY A 63 0.35 -7.21 -11.40
CA GLY A 63 1.03 -8.00 -10.38
C GLY A 63 1.88 -7.15 -9.43
N ALA A 64 2.50 -7.82 -8.46
CA ALA A 64 3.36 -7.18 -7.48
C ALA A 64 4.81 -7.10 -7.96
N VAL A 65 5.51 -6.07 -7.51
CA VAL A 65 6.93 -5.84 -7.85
C VAL A 65 7.78 -6.11 -6.62
N PHE A 66 8.81 -6.93 -6.80
CA PHE A 66 9.88 -7.10 -5.83
C PHE A 66 11.06 -6.21 -6.20
N CYS A 67 11.72 -5.61 -5.21
CA CYS A 67 12.93 -4.84 -5.43
C CYS A 67 13.91 -5.01 -4.26
N ASN A 68 15.06 -5.60 -4.55
CA ASN A 68 16.21 -5.62 -3.65
C ASN A 68 17.34 -4.80 -4.28
N PRO A 69 17.31 -3.46 -4.15
CA PRO A 69 18.22 -2.58 -4.88
C PRO A 69 19.67 -2.73 -4.40
N PRO A 70 20.66 -2.30 -5.19
CA PRO A 70 22.03 -2.19 -4.70
C PRO A 70 22.08 -1.29 -3.45
N TYR A 71 22.75 -1.75 -2.40
CA TYR A 71 22.82 -1.02 -1.13
C TYR A 71 23.87 0.08 -1.21
N GLY A 72 23.52 1.30 -0.79
CA GLY A 72 24.47 2.40 -0.78
C GLY A 72 23.82 3.76 -1.00
N ARG A 73 24.53 4.65 -1.71
CA ARG A 73 24.09 6.03 -1.94
C ARG A 73 22.80 6.13 -2.74
N GLU A 74 22.57 5.16 -3.62
CA GLU A 74 21.45 5.17 -4.56
C GLU A 74 20.16 4.56 -3.99
N THR A 75 20.21 3.91 -2.82
CA THR A 75 19.03 3.27 -2.20
C THR A 75 17.86 4.24 -2.06
N GLY A 76 18.12 5.52 -1.76
CA GLY A 76 17.07 6.54 -1.68
C GLY A 76 16.35 6.79 -3.02
N LYS A 77 17.02 6.64 -4.17
CA LYS A 77 16.40 6.79 -5.49
C LYS A 77 15.44 5.65 -5.78
N TRP A 78 15.81 4.42 -5.42
CA TRP A 78 14.95 3.24 -5.54
C TRP A 78 13.71 3.35 -4.66
N VAL A 79 13.87 3.80 -3.41
CA VAL A 79 12.74 4.03 -2.50
C VAL A 79 11.80 5.09 -3.04
N ARG A 80 12.34 6.22 -3.54
CA ARG A 80 11.54 7.27 -4.16
C ARG A 80 10.77 6.75 -5.38
N LYS A 81 11.44 6.01 -6.27
CA LYS A 81 10.78 5.41 -7.44
C LYS A 81 9.66 4.48 -7.02
N ALA A 82 9.92 3.56 -6.10
CA ALA A 82 8.90 2.63 -5.59
C ALA A 82 7.68 3.39 -5.05
N TRP A 83 7.88 4.47 -4.30
CA TRP A 83 6.78 5.31 -3.82
C TRP A 83 6.02 6.00 -4.96
N GLU A 84 6.70 6.51 -5.98
CA GLU A 84 6.07 7.14 -7.15
C GLU A 84 5.25 6.13 -7.96
N GLU A 85 5.82 4.95 -8.27
CA GLU A 85 5.16 3.85 -8.99
C GLU A 85 3.95 3.32 -8.21
N ALA A 86 4.06 3.23 -6.87
CA ALA A 86 2.96 2.79 -6.00
C ALA A 86 1.72 3.69 -6.09
N LYS A 87 1.84 4.97 -6.48
CA LYS A 87 0.67 5.86 -6.62
C LYS A 87 -0.31 5.39 -7.70
N SER A 88 0.16 4.59 -8.65
CA SER A 88 -0.69 3.95 -9.66
C SER A 88 -1.50 2.75 -9.15
N GLY A 89 -1.31 2.35 -7.89
CA GLY A 89 -1.99 1.21 -7.26
C GLY A 89 -1.22 -0.11 -7.31
N THR A 90 -0.04 -0.13 -7.94
CA THR A 90 0.85 -1.30 -8.00
C THR A 90 1.37 -1.68 -6.61
N THR A 91 1.29 -2.95 -6.24
CA THR A 91 1.88 -3.45 -4.98
C THR A 91 3.39 -3.57 -5.17
N ILE A 92 4.16 -2.96 -4.28
CA ILE A 92 5.62 -2.91 -4.39
C ILE A 92 6.23 -3.29 -3.05
N VAL A 93 7.18 -4.23 -3.08
CA VAL A 93 7.87 -4.77 -1.91
C VAL A 93 9.37 -4.55 -2.07
N LEU A 94 9.94 -3.75 -1.17
CA LEU A 94 11.36 -3.46 -1.11
C LEU A 94 12.02 -4.23 0.05
N LEU A 95 13.20 -4.80 -0.20
CA LEU A 95 14.11 -5.28 0.84
C LEU A 95 15.31 -4.32 0.94
N ILE A 96 15.40 -3.57 2.04
CA ILE A 96 16.44 -2.54 2.22
C ILE A 96 17.00 -2.53 3.65
N PRO A 97 18.18 -1.92 3.88
CA PRO A 97 18.69 -1.71 5.23
C PRO A 97 17.72 -0.86 6.07
N ALA A 98 17.50 -1.24 7.32
CA ALA A 98 16.63 -0.53 8.25
C ALA A 98 17.32 0.74 8.81
N ARG A 99 17.47 1.77 7.96
CA ARG A 99 18.02 3.08 8.32
C ARG A 99 16.87 4.07 8.47
N THR A 100 16.34 4.17 9.68
CA THR A 100 15.17 5.02 10.00
C THR A 100 15.53 6.49 10.14
N ASP A 101 16.82 6.84 10.11
CA ASP A 101 17.37 8.20 10.25
C ASP A 101 17.51 8.94 8.91
N THR A 102 17.29 8.27 7.78
CA THR A 102 17.53 8.84 6.44
C THR A 102 16.35 9.70 5.96
N SER A 103 16.65 10.67 5.09
CA SER A 103 15.60 11.50 4.47
C SER A 103 14.59 10.65 3.69
N TYR A 104 15.06 9.67 2.90
CA TYR A 104 14.17 8.81 2.13
C TYR A 104 13.21 8.01 3.01
N PHE A 105 13.60 7.66 4.24
CA PHE A 105 12.73 6.97 5.17
C PHE A 105 11.57 7.87 5.59
N HIS A 106 11.88 9.10 6.01
CA HIS A 106 10.85 10.04 6.45
C HIS A 106 9.98 10.58 5.30
N GLU A 107 10.55 10.76 4.11
CA GLU A 107 9.85 11.35 2.97
C GLU A 107 8.96 10.34 2.21
N TYR A 108 9.41 9.09 2.09
CA TYR A 108 8.76 8.13 1.18
C TYR A 108 8.24 6.87 1.87
N ILE A 109 8.75 6.51 3.06
CA ILE A 109 8.36 5.27 3.75
C ILE A 109 7.43 5.56 4.93
N TYR A 110 7.83 6.46 5.83
CA TYR A 110 7.11 6.75 7.06
C TYR A 110 5.72 7.34 6.77
N GLY A 111 4.66 6.68 7.24
CA GLY A 111 3.28 7.08 6.96
C GLY A 111 2.79 6.76 5.54
N HIS A 112 3.63 6.17 4.69
CA HIS A 112 3.34 5.86 3.29
C HIS A 112 3.46 4.38 2.94
N ALA A 113 4.15 3.58 3.76
CA ALA A 113 4.32 2.15 3.56
C ALA A 113 4.05 1.35 4.84
N GLU A 114 3.64 0.10 4.67
CA GLU A 114 3.71 -0.91 5.73
C GLU A 114 5.18 -1.33 5.89
N ILE A 115 5.65 -1.43 7.13
CA ILE A 115 7.03 -1.82 7.45
C ILE A 115 7.01 -3.13 8.22
N ARG A 116 7.65 -4.15 7.67
CA ARG A 116 7.86 -5.44 8.34
C ARG A 116 9.29 -5.54 8.81
N TRP A 117 9.46 -5.60 10.13
CA TRP A 117 10.76 -5.71 10.77
C TRP A 117 11.29 -7.14 10.68
N VAL A 118 12.51 -7.28 10.15
CA VAL A 118 13.18 -8.58 10.11
C VAL A 118 13.92 -8.81 11.42
N ARG A 119 13.54 -9.86 12.17
CA ARG A 119 14.23 -10.22 13.41
C ARG A 119 15.59 -10.86 13.09
N GLY A 120 16.67 -10.21 13.54
CA GLY A 120 18.04 -10.71 13.40
C GLY A 120 18.80 -10.05 12.24
N ARG A 121 19.72 -10.80 11.62
CA ARG A 121 20.51 -10.36 10.47
C ARG A 121 20.36 -11.39 9.36
N LEU A 122 19.92 -10.94 8.18
CA LEU A 122 19.80 -11.81 7.02
C LEU A 122 21.18 -12.28 6.59
N ARG A 123 21.24 -13.54 6.13
CA ARG A 123 22.40 -14.12 5.46
C ARG A 123 22.10 -14.11 3.97
N PHE A 124 22.49 -13.04 3.29
CA PHE A 124 22.31 -12.92 1.84
C PHE A 124 23.10 -14.00 1.11
N GLU A 125 22.72 -14.27 -0.13
CA GLU A 125 23.36 -15.25 -1.01
C GLU A 125 24.22 -14.55 -2.06
N ASP A 126 25.14 -15.28 -2.67
CA ASP A 126 25.72 -14.94 -3.97
C ASP A 126 24.90 -15.51 -5.12
N GLU A 127 25.38 -15.32 -6.35
CA GLU A 127 24.71 -15.79 -7.57
C GLU A 127 24.66 -17.33 -7.66
N ASP A 128 25.57 -18.03 -6.97
CA ASP A 128 25.60 -19.48 -6.88
C ASP A 128 24.71 -20.03 -5.75
N GLY A 129 24.07 -19.15 -4.97
CA GLY A 129 23.22 -19.51 -3.83
C GLY A 129 24.01 -19.81 -2.55
N THR A 130 25.30 -19.47 -2.49
CA THR A 130 26.12 -19.63 -1.29
C THR A 130 25.84 -18.51 -0.30
N ALA A 131 25.46 -18.86 0.92
CA ALA A 131 25.15 -17.88 1.96
C ALA A 131 26.40 -17.18 2.52
N TYR A 132 26.34 -15.85 2.60
CA TYR A 132 27.31 -15.02 3.29
C TYR A 132 27.17 -15.10 4.82
N GLN A 133 28.15 -14.50 5.51
CA GLN A 133 28.00 -14.18 6.93
C GLN A 133 26.81 -13.22 7.15
N PRO A 134 26.23 -13.18 8.36
CA PRO A 134 25.08 -12.32 8.63
C PRO A 134 25.42 -10.87 8.29
N ALA A 135 24.50 -10.19 7.61
CA ALA A 135 24.71 -8.81 7.19
C ALA A 135 25.10 -7.93 8.38
N PRO A 136 26.05 -6.99 8.21
CA PRO A 136 26.46 -6.09 9.29
C PRO A 136 25.39 -5.03 9.62
N PHE A 137 24.31 -4.96 8.85
CA PHE A 137 23.21 -4.00 9.00
C PHE A 137 21.86 -4.72 9.23
N PRO A 138 20.91 -4.09 9.94
CA PRO A 138 19.55 -4.60 10.02
C PRO A 138 18.83 -4.46 8.67
N SER A 139 17.86 -5.34 8.41
CA SER A 139 17.02 -5.31 7.21
C SER A 139 15.56 -5.03 7.59
N MET A 140 14.83 -4.38 6.69
CA MET A 140 13.39 -4.24 6.77
C MET A 140 12.77 -4.50 5.40
N VAL A 141 11.52 -4.96 5.42
CA VAL A 141 10.69 -5.07 4.23
C VAL A 141 9.71 -3.90 4.24
N VAL A 142 9.68 -3.15 3.14
CA VAL A 142 8.79 -2.01 2.95
C VAL A 142 7.76 -2.38 1.89
N VAL A 143 6.48 -2.31 2.26
CA VAL A 143 5.37 -2.73 1.40
C VAL A 143 4.48 -1.52 1.11
N TYR A 144 4.44 -1.11 -0.16
CA TYR A 144 3.47 -0.15 -0.66
C TYR A 144 2.23 -0.87 -1.19
N ASN A 145 1.05 -0.29 -0.95
CA ASN A 145 -0.25 -0.87 -1.31
C ASN A 145 -0.49 -2.29 -0.75
N GLY A 146 0.14 -2.61 0.39
CA GLY A 146 -0.11 -3.84 1.14
C GLY A 146 -1.57 -3.97 1.61
N LYS A 147 -1.95 -5.18 2.04
CA LYS A 147 -3.33 -5.46 2.50
C LYS A 147 -3.74 -4.55 3.67
N GLU A 148 -2.80 -4.22 4.55
CA GLU A 148 -3.02 -3.34 5.70
C GLU A 148 -3.15 -1.87 5.28
N GLN A 149 -2.40 -1.45 4.27
CA GLN A 149 -2.46 -0.10 3.67
C GLN A 149 -3.75 0.18 2.89
N ARG A 150 -4.43 -0.84 2.36
CA ARG A 150 -5.80 -0.65 1.83
C ARG A 150 -6.74 -0.12 2.92
N GLY A 151 -6.47 -0.34 4.20
CA GLY A 151 -7.21 0.30 5.30
C GLY A 151 -6.81 1.74 5.65
N MET A 152 -5.65 2.22 5.18
CA MET A 152 -4.95 3.42 5.68
C MET A 152 -4.81 4.56 4.65
N LYS A 153 -5.72 4.68 3.67
CA LYS A 153 -5.77 5.94 2.89
C LYS A 153 -6.08 7.10 3.86
N ALA A 154 -5.38 8.23 3.70
CA ALA A 154 -5.70 9.46 4.41
C ALA A 154 -7.20 9.76 4.20
N GLU A 155 -7.95 9.79 5.29
CA GLU A 155 -9.40 9.96 5.25
C GLU A 155 -9.72 11.38 4.77
N THR A 156 -10.29 11.50 3.58
CA THR A 156 -10.80 12.79 3.10
C THR A 156 -12.04 13.22 3.87
N VAL A 157 -12.46 14.49 3.75
CA VAL A 157 -13.69 14.96 4.39
C VAL A 157 -14.91 14.22 3.83
N GLU A 158 -14.93 13.98 2.53
CA GLU A 158 -15.95 13.20 1.83
C GLU A 158 -15.98 11.76 2.34
N ALA A 159 -14.79 11.19 2.53
CA ALA A 159 -14.62 9.86 3.11
C ALA A 159 -15.21 9.73 4.50
N ARG A 160 -14.92 10.72 5.35
CA ARG A 160 -15.47 10.77 6.70
C ARG A 160 -16.98 10.95 6.67
N ALA A 161 -17.49 11.84 5.81
CA ALA A 161 -18.92 12.14 5.71
C ALA A 161 -19.73 10.90 5.29
N VAL A 162 -19.24 10.13 4.31
CA VAL A 162 -19.87 8.88 3.86
C VAL A 162 -19.91 7.85 5.00
N LYS A 163 -18.82 7.68 5.76
CA LYS A 163 -18.80 6.77 6.92
C LYS A 163 -19.77 7.19 8.02
N ILE A 164 -19.88 8.50 8.30
CA ILE A 164 -20.86 9.02 9.28
C ILE A 164 -22.28 8.72 8.80
N ALA A 165 -22.61 9.01 7.53
CA ALA A 165 -23.93 8.76 6.96
C ALA A 165 -24.29 7.27 6.99
N ALA A 166 -23.35 6.37 6.67
CA ALA A 166 -23.56 4.93 6.72
C ALA A 166 -23.85 4.42 8.15
N LYS A 167 -23.17 4.98 9.16
CA LYS A 167 -23.46 4.67 10.57
C LYS A 167 -24.86 5.13 10.99
N VAL A 168 -25.26 6.35 10.60
CA VAL A 168 -26.60 6.88 10.86
C VAL A 168 -27.68 6.01 10.18
N MET A 169 -27.46 5.60 8.93
CA MET A 169 -28.38 4.71 8.23
C MET A 169 -28.50 3.34 8.90
N THR A 170 -27.39 2.78 9.39
CA THR A 170 -27.38 1.47 10.07
C THR A 170 -28.13 1.55 11.41
N ALA A 171 -27.86 2.58 12.21
CA ALA A 171 -28.60 2.84 13.45
C ALA A 171 -30.12 3.05 13.21
N ALA A 172 -30.48 3.57 12.04
CA ALA A 172 -31.88 3.74 11.64
C ALA A 172 -32.51 2.47 11.02
N GLY A 173 -31.77 1.35 10.91
CA GLY A 173 -32.25 0.10 10.31
C GLY A 173 -32.43 0.15 8.79
N LEU A 174 -31.72 1.06 8.12
CA LEU A 174 -31.85 1.34 6.68
C LEU A 174 -30.69 0.78 5.85
N CYS A 175 -29.62 0.33 6.52
CA CYS A 175 -28.55 -0.42 5.88
C CYS A 175 -28.92 -1.90 5.82
N ARG A 176 -28.53 -2.58 4.73
CA ARG A 176 -28.68 -4.04 4.61
C ARG A 176 -27.69 -4.80 5.51
N TYR A 177 -26.58 -4.19 5.88
CA TYR A 177 -25.52 -4.79 6.68
C TYR A 177 -25.59 -4.27 8.12
N GLU A 178 -25.36 -5.15 9.08
CA GLU A 178 -25.34 -4.82 10.52
C GLU A 178 -24.09 -4.01 10.90
N ASP A 179 -22.96 -4.25 10.24
CA ASP A 179 -21.78 -3.40 10.28
C ASP A 179 -21.57 -2.73 8.91
N PRO A 180 -21.48 -1.38 8.83
CA PRO A 180 -21.05 -0.68 7.63
C PRO A 180 -19.71 -1.16 7.06
N CYS A 181 -18.80 -1.65 7.89
CA CYS A 181 -17.50 -2.17 7.49
C CYS A 181 -17.61 -3.50 6.72
N ASP A 182 -18.68 -4.27 6.93
CA ASP A 182 -18.96 -5.51 6.19
C ASP A 182 -19.59 -5.25 4.82
N CYS A 183 -19.98 -4.00 4.54
CA CYS A 183 -20.52 -3.63 3.25
C CYS A 183 -19.37 -3.65 2.21
N PRO A 184 -19.42 -4.51 1.18
CA PRO A 184 -18.38 -4.58 0.14
C PRO A 184 -18.31 -3.30 -0.72
N ARG A 185 -19.22 -2.35 -0.47
CA ARG A 185 -19.36 -1.06 -1.15
C ARG A 185 -18.93 0.12 -0.26
N ALA A 186 -18.48 -0.13 0.97
CA ALA A 186 -17.97 0.91 1.87
C ALA A 186 -16.58 1.43 1.48
N PHE A 187 -16.09 1.04 0.30
CA PHE A 187 -14.75 1.31 -0.16
C PHE A 187 -14.76 2.21 -1.41
N PHE A 188 -14.88 3.51 -1.19
CA PHE A 188 -14.33 4.60 -2.02
C PHE A 188 -14.43 4.56 -3.56
N ASP A 189 -15.38 3.84 -4.14
CA ASP A 189 -16.04 4.27 -5.38
C ASP A 189 -17.36 4.96 -5.00
N SER A 190 -17.33 6.30 -5.04
CA SER A 190 -18.37 7.18 -4.50
C SER A 190 -19.78 6.92 -5.04
N GLU A 191 -19.93 6.24 -6.18
CA GLU A 191 -21.23 6.10 -6.85
C GLU A 191 -22.25 5.25 -6.08
N VAL A 192 -21.82 4.22 -5.33
CA VAL A 192 -22.76 3.24 -4.79
C VAL A 192 -23.34 3.67 -3.44
N CYS A 193 -22.50 4.14 -2.51
CA CYS A 193 -22.98 4.65 -1.22
C CYS A 193 -23.72 5.98 -1.36
N ASP A 194 -23.29 6.85 -2.28
CA ASP A 194 -23.97 8.12 -2.59
C ASP A 194 -25.41 7.86 -3.06
N ARG A 195 -25.64 6.85 -3.90
CA ARG A 195 -27.01 6.48 -4.33
C ARG A 195 -27.90 6.05 -3.16
N CYS A 196 -27.39 5.24 -2.23
CA CYS A 196 -28.13 4.82 -1.04
C CYS A 196 -28.44 6.00 -0.11
N ILE A 197 -27.47 6.88 0.12
CA ILE A 197 -27.62 8.07 0.96
C ILE A 197 -28.61 9.05 0.32
N ARG A 198 -28.50 9.34 -0.99
CA ARG A 198 -29.43 10.21 -1.72
C ARG A 198 -30.86 9.68 -1.69
N ALA A 199 -31.06 8.39 -1.95
CA ALA A 199 -32.38 7.77 -1.91
C ALA A 199 -33.04 7.94 -0.52
N TRP A 200 -32.25 7.78 0.55
CA TRP A 200 -32.72 8.01 1.90
C TRP A 200 -33.06 9.48 2.18
N LEU A 201 -32.16 10.42 1.85
CA LEU A 201 -32.39 11.86 2.03
C LEU A 201 -33.65 12.32 1.30
N LEU A 202 -33.86 11.85 0.06
CA LEU A 202 -35.07 12.14 -0.72
C LEU A 202 -36.33 11.57 -0.05
N THR A 203 -36.25 10.40 0.57
CA THR A 203 -37.39 9.81 1.29
C THR A 203 -37.74 10.64 2.53
N LYS A 204 -36.75 11.09 3.30
CA LYS A 204 -36.98 11.97 4.46
C LYS A 204 -37.56 13.32 4.05
N ALA A 205 -37.03 13.94 3.00
CA ALA A 205 -37.54 15.21 2.47
C ALA A 205 -39.01 15.09 2.04
N LYS A 206 -39.40 13.99 1.37
CA LYS A 206 -40.81 13.75 0.99
C LYS A 206 -41.74 13.64 2.19
N VAL A 207 -41.30 12.99 3.27
CA VAL A 207 -42.10 12.87 4.50
C VAL A 207 -42.30 14.23 5.16
N GLU A 208 -41.26 15.07 5.23
CA GLU A 208 -41.37 16.41 5.81
C GLU A 208 -42.26 17.33 4.96
N LEU A 209 -42.10 17.33 3.64
CA LEU A 209 -42.99 18.07 2.75
C LEU A 209 -44.45 17.67 2.93
N ALA A 210 -44.74 16.37 3.05
CA ALA A 210 -46.10 15.89 3.30
C ALA A 210 -46.64 16.31 4.69
N ARG A 211 -45.78 16.42 5.71
CA ARG A 211 -46.15 16.95 7.04
C ARG A 211 -46.47 18.44 6.98
N GLU A 212 -45.64 19.23 6.31
CA GLU A 212 -45.87 20.65 6.09
C GLU A 212 -47.17 20.91 5.33
N GLU A 213 -47.45 20.13 4.29
CA GLU A 213 -48.71 20.23 3.54
C GLU A 213 -49.94 19.91 4.39
N ARG A 214 -49.86 18.94 5.30
CA ARG A 214 -50.94 18.62 6.24
C ARG A 214 -51.17 19.77 7.22
N MET A 215 -50.13 20.30 7.83
CA MET A 215 -50.23 21.47 8.73
C MET A 215 -50.86 22.67 8.01
N LYS A 216 -50.40 22.99 6.79
CA LYS A 216 -50.97 24.09 5.98
C LYS A 216 -52.45 23.87 5.62
N ARG A 217 -52.91 22.63 5.52
CA ARG A 217 -54.33 22.31 5.25
C ARG A 217 -55.18 22.40 6.52
N GLU A 218 -54.62 22.05 7.67
CA GLU A 218 -55.28 22.17 8.98
C GLU A 218 -55.43 23.64 9.37
N ASP A 219 -54.41 24.46 9.17
CA ASP A 219 -54.47 25.91 9.41
C ASP A 219 -55.55 26.59 8.53
N ARG A 220 -55.68 26.20 7.26
CA ARG A 220 -56.71 26.72 6.34
C ARG A 220 -58.13 26.28 6.67
N LYS A 221 -58.31 25.21 7.44
CA LYS A 221 -59.64 24.76 7.89
C LYS A 221 -60.05 25.39 9.22
N SER A 222 -59.11 26.04 9.89
CA SER A 222 -59.27 26.58 11.25
C SER A 222 -59.45 28.11 11.28
N GLY A 223 -59.32 28.79 10.13
CA GLY A 223 -59.59 30.21 9.94
C GLY A 223 -60.71 30.42 8.92
#